data_AF-A0A9E2L4Y1-F1
#
_entry.id   AF-A0A9E2L4Y1-F1
#
_cell.length_a   1.000
_cell.length_b   1.000
_cell.length_c   1.000
_cell.angle_alpha   90.00
_cell.angle_beta   90.00
_cell.angle_gamma   90.00
#
_symmetry.space_group_name_H-M   'P 1'
#
loop_
_entity.id
_entity.type
_entity.pdbx_description
1 polymer ?
#
loop_
_entity_poly.entity_id
_entity_poly.type
_entity_poly.pdbx_seq_one_letter_code
_entity_poly.pdbx_strand_id
1 'polypeptide(L)'
;MKKILAVTTNEDIKKIVRVVCTAYSEYFDDEFSADTADAINFISYELPEIKVLDFTSTTIDCEKILHTIDSDPWLHNGGIIAVVSKNRDVQVIEEKKDPNIIIVQTITDFVQNFARIVKILWNNQQFLFNRGMQEQLRGREAGNFVCETDPMDIRIYATFLVNYLYSSNRITFDDRFALQTALMELLTNALEHGNCHISYDEKTQWLLSGNGMIDLIRKKLSQKDVAEKKIHIS
;
A
#
# COMPACT_ATOMS: atom_id res chain seq x y z
N MET A 1 -1.41 -10.81 -17.65
CA MET A 1 -1.03 -10.92 -16.21
C MET A 1 -0.84 -9.51 -15.69
N LYS A 2 -1.00 -9.30 -14.39
CA LYS A 2 -0.84 -7.99 -13.76
C LYS A 2 0.65 -7.64 -13.71
N LYS A 3 1.02 -6.41 -13.95
CA LYS A 3 2.40 -5.93 -13.99
C LYS A 3 2.77 -5.22 -12.68
N ILE A 4 3.92 -5.62 -12.12
CA ILE A 4 4.60 -4.89 -11.06
C ILE A 4 5.85 -4.27 -11.67
N LEU A 5 5.83 -2.94 -11.84
CA LEU A 5 6.98 -2.19 -12.31
C LEU A 5 7.83 -1.77 -11.11
N ALA A 6 9.12 -2.10 -11.10
CA ALA A 6 10.10 -1.54 -10.19
C ALA A 6 11.06 -0.61 -10.93
N VAL A 7 10.99 0.68 -10.61
CA VAL A 7 11.86 1.72 -11.15
C VAL A 7 13.02 1.90 -10.18
N THR A 8 14.12 1.19 -10.43
CA THR A 8 15.24 1.07 -9.49
C THR A 8 16.54 0.65 -10.16
N THR A 9 17.65 1.16 -9.62
CA THR A 9 19.01 0.66 -9.89
C THR A 9 19.52 -0.29 -8.80
N ASN A 10 18.76 -0.48 -7.72
CA ASN A 10 19.15 -1.26 -6.55
C ASN A 10 18.84 -2.76 -6.75
N GLU A 11 19.88 -3.60 -6.65
CA GLU A 11 19.76 -5.04 -6.89
C GLU A 11 18.96 -5.79 -5.81
N ASP A 12 18.92 -5.30 -4.56
CA ASP A 12 18.12 -5.92 -3.51
C ASP A 12 16.61 -5.76 -3.78
N ILE A 13 16.21 -4.57 -4.25
CA ILE A 13 14.84 -4.29 -4.69
C ILE A 13 14.48 -5.18 -5.88
N LYS A 14 15.33 -5.25 -6.90
CA LYS A 14 15.09 -6.12 -8.07
C LYS A 14 14.94 -7.57 -7.68
N LYS A 15 15.83 -8.06 -6.81
CA LYS A 15 15.85 -9.44 -6.35
C LYS A 15 14.57 -9.79 -5.60
N ILE A 16 14.13 -8.98 -4.63
CA ILE A 16 12.92 -9.31 -3.88
C ILE A 16 11.67 -9.23 -4.77
N VAL A 17 11.59 -8.25 -5.67
CA VAL A 17 10.47 -8.13 -6.62
C VAL A 17 10.38 -9.36 -7.52
N ARG A 18 11.51 -9.79 -8.11
CA ARG A 18 11.60 -11.01 -8.92
C ARG A 18 11.16 -12.25 -8.14
N VAL A 19 11.71 -12.44 -6.94
CA VAL A 19 11.44 -13.63 -6.11
C VAL A 19 9.95 -13.73 -5.79
N VAL A 20 9.34 -12.61 -5.40
CA VAL A 20 7.92 -12.58 -5.05
C VAL A 20 7.03 -12.74 -6.29
N CYS A 21 7.31 -12.06 -7.40
CA CYS A 21 6.53 -12.24 -8.63
C CYS A 21 6.62 -13.67 -9.16
N THR A 22 7.79 -14.31 -9.08
CA THR A 22 7.95 -15.74 -9.42
C THR A 22 7.04 -16.64 -8.58
N ALA A 23 6.93 -16.36 -7.27
CA ALA A 23 6.06 -17.11 -6.36
C ALA A 23 4.56 -16.92 -6.66
N TYR A 24 4.17 -15.82 -7.32
CA TYR A 24 2.81 -15.52 -7.76
C TYR A 24 2.70 -15.40 -9.29
N SER A 25 3.49 -16.19 -10.03
CA SER A 25 3.68 -16.06 -11.48
C SER A 25 2.44 -16.30 -12.33
N GLU A 26 1.39 -16.92 -11.77
CA GLU A 26 0.08 -17.02 -12.42
C GLU A 26 -0.66 -15.68 -12.48
N TYR A 27 -0.26 -14.70 -11.65
CA TYR A 27 -0.99 -13.44 -11.45
C TYR A 27 -0.15 -12.21 -11.75
N PHE A 28 1.13 -12.21 -11.39
CA PHE A 28 2.01 -11.04 -11.48
C PHE A 28 3.26 -11.31 -12.32
N ASP A 29 3.59 -10.38 -13.20
CA ASP A 29 4.89 -10.29 -13.87
C ASP A 29 5.70 -9.14 -13.25
N ASP A 30 7.00 -9.37 -13.06
CA ASP A 30 7.96 -8.31 -12.76
C ASP A 30 8.44 -7.59 -14.01
N GLU A 31 8.53 -6.25 -13.91
CA GLU A 31 9.15 -5.40 -14.92
C GLU A 31 10.11 -4.42 -14.22
N PHE A 32 11.23 -4.10 -14.86
CA PHE A 32 12.26 -3.24 -14.28
C PHE A 32 12.61 -2.09 -15.22
N SER A 33 12.67 -0.89 -14.67
CA SER A 33 13.27 0.26 -15.34
C SER A 33 14.37 0.86 -14.48
N ALA A 34 15.47 1.26 -15.12
CA ALA A 34 16.55 2.02 -14.48
C ALA A 34 16.57 3.49 -14.96
N ASP A 35 15.63 3.88 -15.80
CA ASP A 35 15.55 5.21 -16.42
C ASP A 35 14.17 5.86 -16.21
N THR A 36 14.18 7.17 -16.03
CA THR A 36 12.99 7.97 -15.73
C THR A 36 12.03 8.03 -16.92
N ALA A 37 12.54 8.27 -18.13
CA ALA A 37 11.71 8.40 -19.33
C ALA A 37 11.10 7.05 -19.72
N ASP A 38 11.89 5.98 -19.65
CA ASP A 38 11.41 4.62 -19.92
C ASP A 38 10.33 4.20 -18.90
N ALA A 39 10.52 4.54 -17.63
CA ALA A 39 9.51 4.28 -16.59
C ALA A 39 8.19 5.02 -16.87
N ILE A 40 8.25 6.32 -17.23
CA ILE A 40 7.07 7.10 -17.58
C ILE A 40 6.35 6.52 -18.79
N ASN A 41 7.10 6.17 -19.84
CA ASN A 41 6.54 5.53 -21.03
C ASN A 41 5.83 4.23 -20.66
N PHE A 42 6.51 3.34 -19.92
CA PHE A 42 5.92 2.08 -19.49
C PHE A 42 4.64 2.29 -18.68
N ILE A 43 4.66 3.20 -17.70
CA ILE A 43 3.50 3.52 -16.87
C ILE A 43 2.32 3.99 -17.73
N SER A 44 2.59 4.80 -18.75
CA SER A 44 1.58 5.40 -19.62
C SER A 44 0.91 4.38 -20.55
N TYR A 45 1.65 3.39 -21.03
CA TYR A 45 1.14 2.38 -21.97
C TYR A 45 0.61 1.12 -21.28
N GLU A 46 1.35 0.59 -20.30
CA GLU A 46 1.07 -0.72 -19.69
C GLU A 46 0.23 -0.63 -18.42
N LEU A 47 0.10 0.58 -17.82
CA LEU A 47 -0.74 0.86 -16.66
C LEU A 47 -0.54 -0.13 -15.48
N PRO A 48 0.69 -0.34 -15.01
CA PRO A 48 1.01 -1.38 -14.05
C PRO A 48 0.24 -1.22 -12.73
N GLU A 49 -0.16 -2.35 -12.16
CA GLU A 49 -0.93 -2.45 -10.93
C GLU A 49 -0.15 -1.97 -9.70
N ILE A 50 1.17 -2.16 -9.71
CA ILE A 50 2.05 -1.63 -8.68
C ILE A 50 3.27 -0.98 -9.32
N LYS A 51 3.63 0.17 -8.76
CA LYS A 51 4.80 0.95 -9.15
C LYS A 51 5.69 1.07 -7.92
N VAL A 52 6.81 0.37 -7.91
CA VAL A 52 7.85 0.52 -6.88
C VAL A 52 8.81 1.61 -7.33
N LEU A 53 8.84 2.73 -6.61
CA LEU A 53 9.70 3.88 -6.93
C LEU A 53 10.86 3.95 -5.93
N ASP A 54 12.08 3.80 -6.43
CA ASP A 54 13.30 3.85 -5.62
C ASP A 54 13.86 5.29 -5.54
N PHE A 55 13.48 6.00 -4.47
CA PHE A 55 13.98 7.34 -4.15
C PHE A 55 15.43 7.34 -3.66
N THR A 56 16.07 6.17 -3.53
CA THR A 56 17.50 6.08 -3.17
C THR A 56 18.40 6.19 -4.40
N SER A 57 17.85 6.01 -5.60
CA SER A 57 18.59 6.14 -6.84
C SER A 57 18.89 7.61 -7.15
N THR A 58 20.12 7.91 -7.54
CA THR A 58 20.55 9.26 -7.96
C THR A 58 20.31 9.53 -9.44
N THR A 59 19.99 8.50 -10.22
CA THR A 59 19.79 8.59 -11.67
C THR A 59 18.32 8.59 -12.09
N ILE A 60 17.42 8.22 -11.18
CA ILE A 60 15.98 8.16 -11.41
C ILE A 60 15.32 9.35 -10.72
N ASP A 61 14.61 10.16 -11.50
CA ASP A 61 13.84 11.30 -10.99
C ASP A 61 12.42 10.84 -10.61
N CYS A 62 12.28 10.32 -9.39
CA CYS A 62 11.01 9.84 -8.87
C CYS A 62 9.99 10.98 -8.70
N GLU A 63 10.42 12.22 -8.45
CA GLU A 63 9.53 13.37 -8.35
C GLU A 63 8.84 13.66 -9.68
N LYS A 64 9.60 13.59 -10.77
CA LYS A 64 9.05 13.73 -12.12
C LYS A 64 8.05 12.63 -12.44
N ILE A 65 8.34 11.37 -12.05
CA ILE A 65 7.42 10.24 -12.24
C ILE A 65 6.11 10.49 -11.48
N LEU A 66 6.19 10.89 -10.20
CA LEU A 66 5.01 11.22 -9.40
C LEU A 66 4.20 12.33 -10.03
N HIS A 67 4.85 13.45 -10.41
CA HIS A 67 4.16 14.57 -11.05
C HIS A 67 3.46 14.16 -12.35
N THR A 68 4.08 13.28 -13.16
CA THR A 68 3.43 12.76 -14.37
C THR A 68 2.20 11.93 -14.04
N ILE A 69 2.25 11.08 -13.01
CA ILE A 69 1.09 10.30 -12.56
C ILE A 69 -0.02 11.24 -12.08
N ASP A 70 0.30 12.19 -11.21
CA ASP A 70 -0.67 13.12 -10.62
C ASP A 70 -1.36 14.03 -11.63
N SER A 71 -0.67 14.33 -12.74
CA SER A 71 -1.19 15.16 -13.82
C SER A 71 -2.22 14.44 -14.70
N ASP A 72 -2.32 13.11 -14.61
CA ASP A 72 -3.23 12.30 -15.42
C ASP A 72 -3.99 11.28 -14.55
N PRO A 73 -5.29 11.52 -14.26
CA PRO A 73 -6.12 10.60 -13.49
C PRO A 73 -6.15 9.16 -14.01
N TRP A 74 -5.89 8.96 -15.31
CA TRP A 74 -5.80 7.63 -15.90
C TRP A 74 -4.63 6.82 -15.31
N LEU A 75 -3.52 7.49 -15.01
CA LEU A 75 -2.28 6.89 -14.49
C LEU A 75 -2.34 6.59 -12.99
N HIS A 76 -3.37 7.06 -12.28
CA HIS A 76 -3.63 6.73 -10.87
C HIS A 76 -4.04 5.26 -10.68
N ASN A 77 -3.95 4.41 -11.72
CA ASN A 77 -4.24 2.99 -11.61
C ASN A 77 -3.27 2.29 -10.67
N GLY A 78 -3.81 1.39 -9.86
CA GLY A 78 -3.02 0.61 -8.92
C GLY A 78 -2.55 1.44 -7.74
N GLY A 79 -1.28 1.30 -7.38
CA GLY A 79 -0.67 2.21 -6.41
C GLY A 79 0.85 2.15 -6.36
N ILE A 80 1.40 3.06 -5.59
CA ILE A 80 2.84 3.34 -5.54
C ILE A 80 3.40 2.84 -4.21
N ILE A 81 4.52 2.12 -4.27
CA ILE A 81 5.34 1.78 -3.10
C ILE A 81 6.61 2.61 -3.22
N ALA A 82 6.79 3.58 -2.35
CA ALA A 82 7.99 4.42 -2.32
C ALA A 82 9.06 3.77 -1.44
N VAL A 83 10.25 3.56 -1.99
CA VAL A 83 11.40 3.03 -1.26
C VAL A 83 12.42 4.14 -1.03
N VAL A 84 12.76 4.40 0.23
CA VAL A 84 13.66 5.48 0.65
C VAL A 84 14.86 4.95 1.43
N SER A 85 15.85 5.82 1.65
CA SER A 85 17.10 5.42 2.31
C SER A 85 16.96 5.31 3.82
N LYS A 86 16.29 6.28 4.46
CA LYS A 86 16.25 6.40 5.93
C LYS A 86 14.84 6.72 6.43
N ASN A 87 14.57 6.40 7.69
CA ASN A 87 13.29 6.70 8.35
C ASN A 87 12.89 8.18 8.32
N ARG A 88 13.86 9.10 8.31
CA ARG A 88 13.57 10.53 8.14
C ARG A 88 12.91 10.82 6.77
N ASP A 89 13.38 10.15 5.72
CA ASP A 89 12.87 10.35 4.37
C ASP A 89 11.47 9.75 4.21
N VAL A 90 11.13 8.73 5.02
CA VAL A 90 9.77 8.18 5.10
C VAL A 90 8.77 9.28 5.44
N GLN A 91 9.06 10.04 6.50
CA GLN A 91 8.21 11.14 6.94
C GLN A 91 8.07 12.23 5.86
N VAL A 92 9.18 12.58 5.19
CA VAL A 92 9.18 13.60 4.13
C VAL A 92 8.25 13.21 2.97
N ILE A 93 8.28 11.95 2.53
CA ILE A 93 7.41 11.49 1.45
C ILE A 93 5.95 11.37 1.93
N GLU A 94 5.71 10.87 3.16
CA GLU A 94 4.36 10.79 3.73
C GLU A 94 3.71 12.18 3.89
N GLU A 95 4.49 13.21 4.23
CA GLU A 95 4.02 14.60 4.39
C GLU A 95 3.49 15.22 3.08
N LYS A 96 3.88 14.66 1.92
CA LYS A 96 3.30 15.07 0.63
C LYS A 96 1.84 14.69 0.49
N LYS A 97 1.36 13.74 1.31
CA LYS A 97 -0.02 13.25 1.32
C LYS A 97 -0.50 12.82 -0.06
N ASP A 98 0.40 12.26 -0.86
CA ASP A 98 0.07 11.71 -2.16
C ASP A 98 -0.83 10.48 -1.97
N PRO A 99 -2.09 10.54 -2.43
CA PRO A 99 -3.05 9.46 -2.20
C PRO A 99 -2.76 8.23 -3.08
N ASN A 100 -1.91 8.33 -4.10
CA ASN A 100 -1.49 7.20 -4.93
C ASN A 100 -0.39 6.37 -4.25
N ILE A 101 0.29 6.91 -3.24
CA ILE A 101 1.28 6.19 -2.44
C ILE A 101 0.59 5.30 -1.40
N ILE A 102 0.72 3.99 -1.58
CA ILE A 102 0.19 2.95 -0.68
C ILE A 102 0.98 2.96 0.63
N ILE A 103 2.31 2.94 0.50
CA ILE A 103 3.23 2.85 1.63
C ILE A 103 4.61 3.39 1.24
N VAL A 104 5.28 4.00 2.20
CA VAL A 104 6.68 4.43 2.11
C VAL A 104 7.51 3.55 3.04
N GLN A 105 8.60 2.97 2.56
CA GLN A 105 9.42 2.03 3.33
C GLN A 105 10.91 2.28 3.11
N THR A 106 11.73 1.94 4.11
CA THR A 106 13.17 1.81 3.86
C THR A 106 13.45 0.60 2.97
N ILE A 107 14.63 0.52 2.34
CA ILE A 107 15.02 -0.68 1.58
C ILE A 107 14.91 -1.95 2.43
N THR A 108 15.35 -1.89 3.70
CA THR A 108 15.29 -3.02 4.62
C THR A 108 13.85 -3.46 4.89
N ASP A 109 12.96 -2.51 5.19
CA ASP A 109 11.55 -2.81 5.44
C ASP A 109 10.86 -3.31 4.18
N PHE A 110 11.18 -2.75 3.02
CA PHE A 110 10.63 -3.19 1.74
C PHE A 110 10.99 -4.65 1.45
N VAL A 111 12.27 -5.03 1.58
CA VAL A 111 12.71 -6.41 1.35
C VAL A 111 12.03 -7.39 2.30
N GLN A 112 11.76 -6.98 3.55
CA GLN A 112 11.07 -7.83 4.53
C GLN A 112 9.57 -7.95 4.27
N ASN A 113 8.93 -6.88 3.79
CA ASN A 113 7.47 -6.79 3.74
C ASN A 113 6.87 -6.99 2.35
N PHE A 114 7.65 -6.90 1.26
CA PHE A 114 7.11 -6.91 -0.10
C PHE A 114 6.24 -8.14 -0.42
N ALA A 115 6.66 -9.33 0.04
CA ALA A 115 5.88 -10.55 -0.13
C ALA A 115 4.48 -10.46 0.50
N ARG A 116 4.37 -9.78 1.66
CA ARG A 116 3.11 -9.56 2.35
C ARG A 116 2.22 -8.56 1.61
N ILE A 117 2.81 -7.48 1.08
CA ILE A 117 2.09 -6.50 0.26
C ILE A 117 1.48 -7.17 -0.98
N VAL A 118 2.26 -7.98 -1.70
CA VAL A 118 1.77 -8.73 -2.87
C VAL A 118 0.72 -9.76 -2.49
N LYS A 119 0.85 -10.43 -1.33
CA LYS A 119 -0.18 -11.34 -0.81
C LYS A 119 -1.51 -10.61 -0.56
N ILE A 120 -1.48 -9.42 0.04
CA ILE A 120 -2.68 -8.60 0.25
C ILE A 120 -3.30 -8.26 -1.11
N LEU A 121 -2.49 -7.81 -2.07
CA LEU A 121 -2.98 -7.49 -3.41
C LEU A 121 -3.65 -8.68 -4.11
N TRP A 122 -3.02 -9.84 -4.03
CA TRP A 122 -3.52 -11.08 -4.60
C TRP A 122 -4.86 -11.52 -3.98
N ASN A 123 -4.97 -11.45 -2.66
CA ASN A 123 -6.20 -11.80 -1.95
C ASN A 123 -7.38 -10.89 -2.32
N ASN A 124 -7.11 -9.63 -2.69
CA ASN A 124 -8.13 -8.61 -2.92
C ASN A 124 -8.28 -8.25 -4.41
N GLN A 125 -7.74 -9.10 -5.27
CA GLN A 125 -7.57 -8.84 -6.69
C GLN A 125 -8.87 -8.71 -7.50
N GLN A 126 -9.97 -9.27 -6.98
CA GLN A 126 -11.31 -9.24 -7.61
C GLN A 126 -11.91 -7.83 -7.63
N PHE A 127 -11.46 -6.99 -6.70
CA PHE A 127 -11.95 -5.62 -6.53
C PHE A 127 -10.98 -4.62 -7.14
N LEU A 128 -9.68 -4.74 -6.85
CA LEU A 128 -8.69 -3.70 -7.15
C LEU A 128 -8.39 -3.46 -8.64
N PHE A 129 -8.68 -4.43 -9.52
CA PHE A 129 -8.12 -4.43 -10.88
C PHE A 129 -9.16 -4.58 -12.00
N ASN A 130 -10.45 -4.52 -11.68
CA ASN A 130 -11.53 -4.63 -12.67
C ASN A 130 -11.96 -3.25 -13.19
N ARG A 131 -11.04 -2.48 -13.79
CA ARG A 131 -11.36 -1.17 -14.39
C ARG A 131 -12.28 -1.23 -15.62
N GLY A 132 -12.37 -2.35 -16.33
CA GLY A 132 -12.99 -2.38 -17.67
C GLY A 132 -14.29 -3.19 -17.82
N MET A 133 -14.53 -4.23 -17.02
CA MET A 133 -15.69 -5.12 -17.24
C MET A 133 -16.93 -4.74 -16.42
N GLN A 134 -16.78 -3.89 -15.39
CA GLN A 134 -17.84 -3.67 -14.40
C GLN A 134 -18.77 -2.49 -14.73
N GLU A 135 -18.35 -1.53 -15.56
CA GLU A 135 -19.28 -0.49 -16.06
C GLU A 135 -20.42 -1.08 -16.92
N GLN A 136 -20.20 -2.24 -17.56
CA GLN A 136 -21.22 -2.90 -18.38
C GLN A 136 -22.20 -3.77 -17.57
N LEU A 137 -21.88 -4.12 -16.32
CA LEU A 137 -22.72 -4.97 -15.49
C LEU A 137 -23.22 -4.13 -14.31
N ARG A 138 -24.51 -3.77 -14.33
CA ARG A 138 -25.26 -3.17 -13.20
C ARG A 138 -25.40 -4.15 -12.01
N GLY A 139 -24.32 -4.81 -11.61
CA GLY A 139 -24.24 -5.70 -10.46
C GLY A 139 -23.99 -4.92 -9.19
N ARG A 140 -24.51 -5.42 -8.07
CA ARG A 140 -24.03 -4.98 -6.75
C ARG A 140 -22.61 -5.49 -6.58
N GLU A 141 -21.69 -4.59 -6.28
CA GLU A 141 -20.35 -4.99 -5.87
C GLU A 141 -20.36 -5.35 -4.40
N ALA A 142 -19.80 -6.52 -4.12
CA ALA A 142 -19.56 -6.99 -2.77
C ALA A 142 -18.11 -7.47 -2.72
N GLY A 143 -17.40 -7.07 -1.68
CA GLY A 143 -16.04 -7.50 -1.39
C GLY A 143 -15.94 -7.76 0.11
N ASN A 144 -15.12 -8.74 0.49
CA ASN A 144 -14.80 -8.97 1.89
C ASN A 144 -13.28 -8.85 2.02
N PHE A 145 -12.81 -7.90 2.82
CA PHE A 145 -11.40 -7.76 3.15
C PHE A 145 -11.16 -8.41 4.51
N VAL A 146 -10.14 -9.26 4.57
CA VAL A 146 -9.69 -9.90 5.81
C VAL A 146 -8.30 -9.38 6.11
N CYS A 147 -8.23 -8.49 7.10
CA CYS A 147 -7.01 -7.87 7.56
C CYS A 147 -6.46 -8.64 8.76
N GLU A 148 -5.16 -8.91 8.75
CA GLU A 148 -4.46 -9.42 9.93
C GLU A 148 -4.44 -8.36 11.04
N THR A 149 -4.13 -8.77 12.25
CA THR A 149 -3.91 -7.82 13.36
C THR A 149 -2.55 -7.14 13.19
N ASP A 150 -2.40 -6.27 12.19
CA ASP A 150 -1.15 -5.59 11.86
C ASP A 150 -1.39 -4.16 11.32
N PRO A 151 -0.71 -3.13 11.87
CA PRO A 151 -0.86 -1.74 11.41
C PRO A 151 -0.53 -1.52 9.93
N MET A 152 0.41 -2.28 9.37
CA MET A 152 0.79 -2.17 7.96
C MET A 152 -0.36 -2.62 7.07
N ASP A 153 -1.02 -3.71 7.42
CA ASP A 153 -2.16 -4.22 6.65
C ASP A 153 -3.29 -3.18 6.66
N ILE A 154 -3.60 -2.59 7.82
CA ILE A 154 -4.61 -1.52 7.95
C ILE A 154 -4.35 -0.38 6.96
N ARG A 155 -3.11 0.11 6.91
CA ARG A 155 -2.68 1.16 5.98
C ARG A 155 -2.89 0.74 4.53
N ILE A 156 -2.39 -0.43 4.17
CA ILE A 156 -2.47 -0.95 2.80
C ILE A 156 -3.93 -1.08 2.37
N TYR A 157 -4.80 -1.65 3.22
CA TYR A 157 -6.22 -1.80 2.94
C TYR A 157 -6.95 -0.48 2.78
N ALA A 158 -6.74 0.47 3.69
CA ALA A 158 -7.39 1.78 3.61
C ALA A 158 -7.02 2.52 2.32
N THR A 159 -5.73 2.56 1.98
CA THR A 159 -5.28 3.24 0.76
C THR A 159 -5.82 2.55 -0.50
N PHE A 160 -5.81 1.22 -0.54
CA PHE A 160 -6.34 0.49 -1.70
C PHE A 160 -7.83 0.71 -1.93
N LEU A 161 -8.64 0.68 -0.86
CA LEU A 161 -10.08 0.90 -0.95
C LEU A 161 -10.37 2.32 -1.49
N VAL A 162 -9.67 3.33 -0.98
CA VAL A 162 -9.81 4.72 -1.45
C VAL A 162 -9.39 4.87 -2.90
N ASN A 163 -8.26 4.27 -3.29
CA ASN A 163 -7.76 4.35 -4.67
C ASN A 163 -8.70 3.66 -5.65
N TYR A 164 -9.30 2.54 -5.25
CA TYR A 164 -10.34 1.89 -6.03
C TYR A 164 -11.57 2.80 -6.20
N LEU A 165 -12.10 3.37 -5.12
CA LEU A 165 -13.29 4.23 -5.18
C LEU A 165 -13.03 5.48 -6.04
N TYR A 166 -11.83 6.04 -5.96
CA TYR A 166 -11.44 7.19 -6.77
C TYR A 166 -11.31 6.80 -8.25
N SER A 167 -10.57 5.73 -8.55
CA SER A 167 -10.36 5.29 -9.93
C SER A 167 -11.61 4.75 -10.63
N SER A 168 -12.64 4.38 -9.87
CA SER A 168 -13.98 4.01 -10.37
C SER A 168 -14.96 5.19 -10.38
N ASN A 169 -14.47 6.44 -10.24
CA ASN A 169 -15.26 7.67 -10.26
C ASN A 169 -16.40 7.73 -9.21
N ARG A 170 -16.23 7.08 -8.05
CA ARG A 170 -17.24 7.08 -6.96
C ARG A 170 -17.03 8.15 -5.92
N ILE A 171 -15.79 8.60 -5.77
CA ILE A 171 -15.40 9.70 -4.90
C ILE A 171 -14.60 10.71 -5.70
N THR A 172 -14.63 11.96 -5.27
CA THR A 172 -13.84 13.02 -5.89
C THR A 172 -12.40 13.01 -5.36
N PHE A 173 -11.54 13.83 -5.97
CA PHE A 173 -10.16 14.00 -5.48
C PHE A 173 -10.15 14.55 -4.05
N ASP A 174 -11.01 15.53 -3.75
CA ASP A 174 -11.11 16.17 -2.44
C ASP A 174 -11.56 15.18 -1.35
N ASP A 175 -12.40 14.22 -1.71
CA ASP A 175 -12.88 13.17 -0.80
C ASP A 175 -11.80 12.16 -0.42
N ARG A 176 -10.77 11.95 -1.26
CA ARG A 176 -9.77 10.88 -1.07
C ARG A 176 -9.11 10.96 0.29
N PHE A 177 -8.57 12.13 0.62
CA PHE A 177 -7.82 12.32 1.87
C PHE A 177 -8.73 12.17 3.10
N ALA A 178 -9.93 12.76 3.05
CA ALA A 178 -10.89 12.67 4.14
C ALA A 178 -11.35 11.22 4.38
N LEU A 179 -11.66 10.49 3.30
CA LEU A 179 -12.08 9.09 3.39
C LEU A 179 -10.95 8.19 3.86
N GLN A 180 -9.72 8.38 3.36
CA GLN A 180 -8.55 7.63 3.81
C GLN A 180 -8.29 7.85 5.28
N THR A 181 -8.38 9.09 5.76
CA THR A 181 -8.22 9.42 7.18
C THR A 181 -9.29 8.72 8.03
N ALA A 182 -10.56 8.82 7.64
CA ALA A 182 -11.67 8.20 8.37
C ALA A 182 -11.56 6.67 8.40
N LEU A 183 -11.19 6.03 7.28
CA LEU A 183 -10.97 4.58 7.22
C LEU A 183 -9.77 4.15 8.06
N MET A 184 -8.67 4.90 8.00
CA MET A 184 -7.49 4.64 8.84
C MET A 184 -7.84 4.71 10.33
N GLU A 185 -8.59 5.71 10.77
CA GLU A 185 -9.03 5.84 12.17
C GLU A 185 -9.95 4.67 12.57
N LEU A 186 -10.95 4.36 11.75
CA LEU A 186 -11.89 3.28 12.01
C LEU A 186 -11.18 1.92 12.15
N LEU A 187 -10.30 1.62 11.21
CA LEU A 187 -9.58 0.34 11.17
C LEU A 187 -8.50 0.26 12.24
N THR A 188 -7.82 1.37 12.55
CA THR A 188 -6.91 1.46 13.70
C THR A 188 -7.66 1.19 15.00
N ASN A 189 -8.86 1.73 15.17
CA ASN A 189 -9.68 1.46 16.36
C ASN A 189 -10.10 -0.01 16.45
N ALA A 190 -10.48 -0.63 15.32
CA ALA A 190 -10.78 -2.07 15.26
C ALA A 190 -9.56 -2.92 15.65
N LEU A 191 -8.37 -2.52 15.23
CA LEU A 191 -7.11 -3.16 15.61
C LEU A 191 -6.81 -2.99 17.11
N GLU A 192 -6.73 -1.75 17.58
CA GLU A 192 -6.29 -1.41 18.93
C GLU A 192 -7.28 -1.88 19.99
N HIS A 193 -8.56 -1.52 19.83
CA HIS A 193 -9.60 -1.78 20.83
C HIS A 193 -10.31 -3.10 20.56
N GLY A 194 -10.61 -3.41 19.30
CA GLY A 194 -11.32 -4.64 18.94
C GLY A 194 -10.45 -5.90 19.10
N ASN A 195 -9.28 -5.91 18.45
CA ASN A 195 -8.43 -7.10 18.46
C ASN A 195 -7.50 -7.14 19.67
N CYS A 196 -6.70 -6.08 19.87
CA CYS A 196 -5.68 -6.03 20.93
C CYS A 196 -6.23 -5.70 22.33
N HIS A 197 -7.50 -5.29 22.43
CA HIS A 197 -8.14 -4.86 23.68
C HIS A 197 -7.31 -3.84 24.47
N ILE A 198 -6.64 -2.92 23.77
CA ILE A 198 -5.84 -1.88 24.40
C ILE A 198 -6.83 -0.85 24.96
N SER A 199 -6.84 -0.66 26.29
CA SER A 199 -7.70 0.34 26.90
C SER A 199 -7.12 1.75 26.75
N TYR A 200 -7.95 2.78 26.96
CA TYR A 200 -7.49 4.17 26.95
C TYR A 200 -6.39 4.41 28.01
N ASP A 201 -6.55 3.87 29.21
CA ASP A 201 -5.58 4.03 30.30
C ASP A 201 -4.27 3.31 29.99
N GLU A 202 -4.33 2.08 29.45
CA GLU A 202 -3.14 1.33 29.04
C GLU A 202 -2.38 2.08 27.93
N LYS A 203 -3.10 2.55 26.90
CA LYS A 203 -2.52 3.34 25.82
C LYS A 203 -1.83 4.59 26.34
N THR A 204 -2.50 5.33 27.22
CA THR A 204 -1.99 6.57 27.80
C THR A 204 -0.72 6.31 28.61
N GLN A 205 -0.73 5.32 29.51
CA GLN A 205 0.45 4.96 30.30
C GLN A 205 1.62 4.50 29.45
N TRP A 206 1.36 3.71 28.40
CA TRP A 206 2.39 3.21 27.49
C TRP A 206 3.08 4.34 26.72
N LEU A 207 2.29 5.25 26.14
CA LEU A 207 2.79 6.39 25.37
C LEU A 207 3.52 7.40 26.27
N LEU A 208 3.02 7.67 27.48
CA LEU A 208 3.68 8.56 28.45
C LEU A 208 5.05 8.02 28.91
N SER A 209 5.25 6.71 28.83
CA SER A 209 6.53 6.06 29.13
C SER A 209 7.54 6.19 27.97
N GLY A 210 7.20 6.90 26.89
CA GLY A 210 8.06 7.10 25.72
C GLY A 210 8.08 5.94 24.73
N ASN A 211 7.20 4.93 24.89
CA ASN A 211 7.12 3.79 23.99
C ASN A 211 6.22 4.07 22.79
N GLY A 212 6.48 3.39 21.67
CA GLY A 212 5.66 3.48 20.47
C GLY A 212 4.41 2.59 20.53
N MET A 213 3.35 3.00 19.83
CA MET A 213 2.12 2.21 19.73
C MET A 213 2.33 0.85 19.04
N ILE A 214 3.23 0.80 18.05
CA ILE A 214 3.58 -0.44 17.35
C ILE A 214 4.19 -1.47 18.31
N ASP A 215 4.98 -1.03 19.30
CA ASP A 215 5.56 -1.93 20.29
C ASP A 215 4.51 -2.53 21.23
N LEU A 216 3.48 -1.75 21.57
CA LEU A 216 2.35 -2.26 22.35
C LEU A 216 1.55 -3.30 21.56
N ILE A 217 1.29 -3.04 20.28
CA ILE A 217 0.59 -3.98 19.40
C ILE A 217 1.39 -5.28 19.26
N ARG A 218 2.71 -5.19 19.01
CA ARG A 218 3.60 -6.37 19.00
C ARG A 218 3.57 -7.14 20.31
N LYS A 219 3.54 -6.44 21.45
CA LYS A 219 3.40 -7.07 22.76
C LYS A 219 2.08 -7.82 22.88
N LYS A 220 0.97 -7.25 22.42
CA LYS A 220 -0.36 -7.90 22.43
C LYS A 220 -0.39 -9.11 21.49
N LEU A 221 0.25 -9.02 20.33
CA LEU A 221 0.38 -10.12 19.36
C LEU A 221 1.17 -11.33 19.87
N SER A 222 1.91 -11.21 20.98
CA SER A 222 2.52 -12.38 21.62
C SER A 222 1.48 -13.33 22.23
N GLN A 223 0.26 -12.85 22.46
CA GLN A 223 -0.87 -13.63 22.93
C GLN A 223 -1.55 -14.31 21.73
N LYS A 224 -1.62 -15.64 21.76
CA LYS A 224 -2.12 -16.45 20.64
C LYS A 224 -3.55 -16.07 20.24
N ASP A 225 -4.41 -15.79 21.21
CA ASP A 225 -5.80 -15.39 20.99
C ASP A 225 -5.92 -14.04 20.27
N VAL A 226 -4.99 -13.10 20.51
CA VAL A 226 -4.94 -11.82 19.77
C VAL A 226 -4.37 -12.00 18.37
N ALA A 227 -3.31 -12.80 18.23
CA ALA A 227 -2.64 -13.05 16.94
C ALA A 227 -3.54 -13.73 15.91
N GLU A 228 -4.47 -14.58 16.36
CA GLU A 228 -5.39 -15.29 15.49
C GLU A 228 -6.60 -14.45 15.06
N LYS A 229 -6.87 -13.32 15.73
CA LYS A 229 -7.96 -12.41 15.35
C LYS A 229 -7.68 -11.73 14.02
N LYS A 230 -8.77 -11.48 13.29
CA LYS A 230 -8.79 -10.76 12.01
C LYS A 230 -9.79 -9.62 12.07
N ILE A 231 -9.58 -8.60 11.25
CA ILE A 231 -10.55 -7.54 11.01
C ILE A 231 -11.24 -7.86 9.69
N HIS A 232 -12.57 -7.90 9.71
CA HIS A 232 -13.39 -8.15 8.54
C HIS A 232 -14.06 -6.85 8.09
N ILE A 233 -13.92 -6.52 6.81
CA ILE A 233 -14.53 -5.34 6.17
C ILE A 233 -15.42 -5.86 5.04
N SER A 234 -16.71 -5.51 5.03
CA SER A 234 -17.73 -6.01 4.11
C SER A 234 -18.71 -4.93 3.68
#